data_AF-A0A183HLJ8-F1
#
_entry.id   AF-A0A183HLJ8-F1
#
_cell.length_a   1.000
_cell.length_b   1.000
_cell.length_c   1.000
_cell.angle_alpha   90.00
_cell.angle_beta   90.00
_cell.angle_gamma   90.00
#
_symmetry.space_group_name_H-M   'P 1'
#
loop_
_entity.id
_entity.type
_entity.pdbx_description
1 polymer ?
#
loop_
_entity_poly.entity_id
_entity_poly.type
_entity_poly.pdbx_seq_one_letter_code
_entity_poly.pdbx_strand_id
1 'polypeptide(L)'
;MLLRERHCVKINYYLLVINAAAFTKQTGVDRLQKRTKEYGERLIEHVDWLDRLTFPRIEQIKKEREVEQRCLYLIVEMARVVCGDCIYSVVYYEDEEETGARSVYPLVDPEMDLENLCELKHHMMTRSSRAGFIERELKPNASARLYLEKIIQLPPTHAINIEERDLIWKFRYFLRNNRKALLKFVRSVSWDKNEEAAYALVLVK
;
A
#
# COMPACT_ATOMS: atom_id res chain seq x y z
N MET A 1 23.68 43.71 -33.62
CA MET A 1 22.24 43.88 -33.91
C MET A 1 21.71 42.56 -34.43
N LEU A 2 20.84 41.90 -33.69
CA LEU A 2 19.77 41.05 -34.21
C LEU A 2 18.82 40.82 -33.03
N LEU A 3 17.69 41.52 -33.09
CA LEU A 3 16.59 41.41 -32.15
C LEU A 3 16.03 40.00 -32.19
N ARG A 4 15.88 39.37 -31.03
CA ARG A 4 14.92 38.28 -30.85
C ARG A 4 14.01 38.68 -29.71
N GLU A 5 12.81 39.09 -30.10
CA GLU A 5 11.69 39.43 -29.24
C GLU A 5 11.49 38.32 -28.21
N ARG A 6 11.80 38.62 -26.95
CA ARG A 6 11.36 37.80 -25.83
C ARG A 6 9.87 38.04 -25.70
N HIS A 7 9.09 37.16 -26.30
CA HIS A 7 7.66 37.03 -25.99
C HIS A 7 7.53 36.92 -24.46
N CYS A 8 7.08 38.02 -23.86
CA CYS A 8 6.56 38.04 -22.51
C CYS A 8 5.28 37.22 -22.53
N VAL A 9 5.41 35.91 -22.37
CA VAL A 9 4.27 35.05 -22.09
C VAL A 9 3.83 35.45 -20.69
N LYS A 10 2.84 36.33 -20.62
CA LYS A 10 2.00 36.49 -19.44
C LYS A 10 1.32 35.14 -19.23
N ILE A 11 2.01 34.23 -18.56
CA ILE A 11 1.40 33.05 -17.99
C ILE A 11 0.50 33.64 -16.91
N ASN A 12 -0.78 33.75 -17.26
CA ASN A 12 -1.84 33.92 -16.30
C ASN A 12 -1.63 32.81 -15.28
N TYR A 13 -1.00 33.15 -14.17
CA TYR A 13 -1.23 32.44 -12.93
C TYR A 13 -2.72 32.61 -12.68
N TYR A 14 -3.51 31.68 -13.20
CA TYR A 14 -4.63 31.17 -12.44
C TYR A 14 -4.02 30.62 -11.17
N LEU A 15 -3.74 31.55 -10.26
CA LEU A 15 -3.79 31.41 -8.84
C LEU A 15 -5.14 30.74 -8.54
N LEU A 16 -5.18 29.42 -8.73
CA LEU A 16 -5.71 28.58 -7.68
C LEU A 16 -4.78 28.84 -6.50
N VAL A 17 -5.03 29.97 -5.83
CA VAL A 17 -5.10 30.01 -4.39
C VAL A 17 -5.96 28.80 -4.07
N ILE A 18 -5.32 27.65 -3.88
CA ILE A 18 -5.85 26.61 -3.04
C ILE A 18 -6.15 27.40 -1.79
N ASN A 19 -7.43 27.70 -1.58
CA ASN A 19 -7.90 28.36 -0.39
C ASN A 19 -7.43 27.46 0.75
N ALA A 20 -6.25 27.76 1.32
CA ALA A 20 -5.79 27.17 2.56
C ALA A 20 -6.81 27.47 3.69
N ALA A 21 -7.70 28.45 3.45
CA ALA A 21 -8.90 28.71 4.23
C ALA A 21 -9.89 27.53 4.30
N ALA A 22 -9.90 26.59 3.33
CA ALA A 22 -10.83 25.46 3.33
C ALA A 22 -10.40 24.30 4.23
N PHE A 23 -9.11 24.20 4.60
CA PHE A 23 -8.65 23.22 5.60
C PHE A 23 -8.76 23.72 7.04
N THR A 24 -9.03 25.00 7.25
CA THR A 24 -9.07 25.56 8.61
C THR A 24 -10.49 25.93 9.03
N LYS A 25 -11.27 24.93 9.44
CA LYS A 25 -12.12 25.18 10.61
C LYS A 25 -11.15 25.24 11.79
N GLN A 26 -10.47 26.38 12.02
CA GLN A 26 -9.74 26.56 13.28
C GLN A 26 -10.78 26.43 14.37
N THR A 27 -10.81 25.28 15.03
CA THR A 27 -11.67 25.11 16.19
C THR A 27 -11.19 26.10 17.25
N GLY A 28 -12.08 26.49 18.16
CA GLY A 28 -11.69 27.36 19.27
C GLY A 28 -10.47 26.82 20.03
N VAL A 29 -10.28 25.50 20.05
CA VAL A 29 -9.15 24.81 20.69
C VAL A 29 -7.85 24.97 19.90
N ASP A 30 -7.86 24.88 18.56
CA ASP A 30 -6.66 25.08 17.74
C ASP A 30 -6.07 26.48 17.94
N ARG A 31 -6.96 27.48 18.04
CA ARG A 31 -6.57 28.87 18.32
C ARG A 31 -5.96 29.00 19.72
N LEU A 32 -6.52 28.33 20.74
CA LEU A 32 -5.97 28.34 22.10
C LEU A 32 -4.62 27.65 22.15
N GLN A 33 -4.45 26.51 21.48
CA GLN A 33 -3.17 25.79 21.42
C GLN A 33 -2.07 26.64 20.76
N LYS A 34 -2.39 27.35 19.68
CA LYS A 34 -1.46 28.30 19.05
C LYS A 34 -1.01 29.38 20.03
N ARG A 35 -1.95 29.99 20.78
CA ARG A 35 -1.62 31.03 21.78
C ARG A 35 -0.83 30.47 22.96
N THR A 36 -1.09 29.25 23.41
CA THR A 36 -0.27 28.59 24.45
C THR A 36 1.17 28.38 23.98
N LYS A 37 1.36 28.03 22.69
CA LYS A 37 2.70 27.90 22.10
C LYS A 37 3.42 29.24 22.02
N GLU A 38 2.75 30.28 21.53
CA GLU A 38 3.30 31.65 21.48
C GLU A 38 3.67 32.18 22.89
N TYR A 39 2.86 31.86 23.90
CA TYR A 39 3.17 32.15 25.30
C TYR A 39 4.45 31.44 25.74
N GLY A 40 4.60 30.14 25.47
CA GLY A 40 5.83 29.39 25.77
C GLY A 40 7.08 29.93 25.05
N GLU A 41 6.91 30.48 23.85
CA GLU A 41 7.96 31.13 23.05
C GLU A 41 8.26 32.58 23.49
N ARG A 42 7.63 33.08 24.58
CA ARG A 42 7.72 34.47 25.07
C ARG A 42 7.29 35.55 24.06
N LEU A 43 6.46 35.17 23.09
CA LEU A 43 5.84 36.11 22.15
C LEU A 43 4.63 36.84 22.77
N ILE A 44 4.19 36.41 23.96
CA ILE A 44 3.13 37.00 24.76
C ILE A 44 3.71 37.36 26.13
N GLU A 45 3.40 38.55 26.63
CA GLU A 45 3.80 38.99 27.97
C GLU A 45 3.17 38.08 29.04
N HIS A 46 4.00 37.66 30.00
CA HIS A 46 3.56 36.82 31.10
C HIS A 46 3.02 37.70 32.23
N VAL A 47 1.84 37.36 32.73
CA VAL A 47 1.12 38.12 33.76
C VAL A 47 0.59 37.13 34.80
N ASP A 48 1.37 36.89 35.85
CA ASP A 48 1.16 35.82 36.82
C ASP A 48 -0.27 35.72 37.37
N TRP A 49 -0.91 36.85 37.67
CA TRP A 49 -2.27 36.85 38.23
C TRP A 49 -3.32 36.44 37.20
N LEU A 50 -3.12 36.81 35.93
CA LEU A 50 -4.01 36.47 34.83
C LEU A 50 -3.78 35.01 34.41
N ASP A 51 -2.52 34.58 34.37
CA ASP A 51 -2.10 33.23 34.01
C ASP A 51 -2.67 32.16 34.95
N ARG A 52 -2.75 32.47 36.25
CA ARG A 52 -3.42 31.62 37.25
C ARG A 52 -4.90 31.38 36.96
N LEU A 53 -5.56 32.27 36.22
CA LEU A 53 -6.98 32.15 35.87
C LEU A 53 -7.17 31.58 34.46
N THR A 54 -6.30 31.97 33.51
CA THR A 54 -6.42 31.60 32.11
C THR A 54 -6.03 30.15 31.87
N PHE A 55 -4.93 29.64 32.46
CA PHE A 55 -4.49 28.26 32.22
C PHE A 55 -5.49 27.20 32.70
N PRO A 56 -6.03 27.28 33.93
CA PRO A 56 -7.05 26.32 34.37
C PRO A 56 -8.30 26.37 33.49
N ARG A 57 -8.68 27.57 33.03
CA ARG A 57 -9.83 27.74 32.13
C ARG A 57 -9.57 27.14 30.74
N ILE A 58 -8.36 27.27 30.21
CA ILE A 58 -7.96 26.67 28.93
C ILE A 58 -7.94 25.14 29.03
N GLU A 59 -7.42 24.58 30.12
CA GLU A 59 -7.43 23.13 30.38
C GLU A 59 -8.85 22.57 30.47
N GLN A 60 -9.74 23.27 31.17
CA GLN A 60 -11.16 22.91 31.25
C GLN A 60 -11.80 22.85 29.86
N ILE A 61 -11.59 23.88 29.03
CA ILE A 61 -12.13 23.93 27.66
C ILE A 61 -11.57 22.79 26.79
N LYS A 62 -10.28 22.45 26.93
CA LYS A 62 -9.68 21.33 26.20
C LYS A 62 -10.33 20.00 26.59
N LYS A 63 -10.49 19.76 27.89
CA LYS A 63 -11.05 18.52 28.45
C LYS A 63 -12.52 18.33 28.08
N GLU A 64 -13.33 19.39 28.15
CA GLU A 64 -14.75 19.36 27.75
C GLU A 64 -14.89 18.94 26.28
N ARG A 65 -14.05 19.47 25.39
CA ARG A 65 -14.08 19.11 23.97
C ARG A 65 -13.53 17.73 23.64
N GLU A 66 -12.52 17.27 24.37
CA GLU A 66 -11.97 15.92 24.22
C GLU A 66 -13.03 14.85 24.53
N VAL A 67 -13.84 15.08 25.57
CA VAL A 67 -14.97 14.20 25.94
C VAL A 67 -16.10 14.28 24.93
N GLU A 68 -16.43 15.48 24.44
CA GLU A 68 -17.50 15.68 23.45
C GLU A 68 -17.18 15.06 22.08
N GLN A 69 -15.93 15.13 21.63
CA GLN A 69 -15.59 14.79 20.25
C GLN A 69 -15.25 13.31 20.02
N ARG A 70 -14.88 12.51 21.04
CA ARG A 70 -14.47 11.09 20.87
C ARG A 70 -13.60 10.84 19.61
N CYS A 71 -12.72 11.80 19.29
CA CYS A 71 -11.90 11.77 18.08
C CYS A 71 -10.45 11.50 18.47
N LEU A 72 -9.81 10.57 17.76
CA LEU A 72 -8.36 10.40 17.82
C LEU A 72 -7.72 11.59 17.09
N TYR A 73 -6.79 12.29 17.76
CA TYR A 73 -6.01 13.36 17.14
C TYR A 73 -4.52 13.14 17.40
N LEU A 74 -3.71 13.53 16.41
CA LEU A 74 -2.26 13.44 16.46
C LEU A 74 -1.68 14.85 16.32
N ILE A 75 -0.90 15.27 17.32
CA ILE A 75 -0.12 16.49 17.24
C ILE A 75 1.24 16.12 16.66
N VAL A 76 1.55 16.64 15.47
CA VAL A 76 2.86 16.44 14.85
C VAL A 76 3.60 17.77 14.80
N GLU A 77 4.75 17.82 15.46
CA GLU A 77 5.64 18.98 15.37
C GLU A 77 6.53 18.84 14.14
N MET A 78 6.33 19.74 13.16
CA MET A 78 7.16 19.81 11.96
C MET A 78 8.42 20.62 12.23
N ALA A 79 9.57 20.11 11.78
CA ALA A 79 10.81 20.84 11.79
C ALA A 79 10.68 22.13 10.95
N ARG A 80 11.11 23.26 11.52
CA ARG A 80 11.18 24.54 10.81
C ARG A 80 12.60 24.77 10.36
N VAL A 81 12.77 25.13 9.09
CA VAL A 81 14.09 25.50 8.56
C VAL A 81 14.22 27.01 8.65
N VAL A 82 15.19 27.46 9.44
CA VAL A 82 15.51 28.88 9.63
C VAL A 82 16.81 29.17 8.89
N CYS A 83 16.79 30.13 7.97
CA CYS A 83 18.00 30.61 7.30
C CYS A 83 18.05 32.14 7.44
N GLY A 84 19.00 32.64 8.24
CA GLY A 84 19.02 34.03 8.67
C GLY A 84 17.79 34.39 9.52
N ASP A 85 17.17 35.54 9.22
CA ASP A 85 15.95 36.04 9.90
C ASP A 85 14.64 35.54 9.27
N CYS A 86 14.71 34.60 8.32
CA CYS A 86 13.54 34.11 7.59
C CYS A 86 13.26 32.62 7.90
N ILE A 87 11.98 32.31 8.11
CA ILE A 87 11.48 30.94 8.32
C ILE A 87 10.98 30.41 6.97
N TYR A 88 11.55 29.30 6.52
CA TYR A 88 11.21 28.66 5.27
C TYR A 88 10.35 27.42 5.50
N SER A 89 9.36 27.21 4.63
CA SER A 89 8.64 25.94 4.50
C SER A 89 9.33 25.12 3.42
N VAL A 90 9.90 23.98 3.79
CA VAL A 90 10.50 23.05 2.82
C VAL A 90 9.38 22.28 2.16
N VAL A 91 9.21 22.48 0.86
CA VAL A 91 8.27 21.73 0.04
C VAL A 91 9.08 20.91 -0.95
N TYR A 92 8.92 19.60 -0.91
CA TYR A 92 9.49 18.69 -1.90
C TYR A 92 8.49 18.56 -3.06
N TYR A 93 9.00 18.73 -4.28
CA TYR A 93 8.25 18.46 -5.50
C TYR A 93 8.96 17.31 -6.20
N GLU A 94 8.24 16.24 -6.49
CA GLU A 94 8.71 15.22 -7.42
C GLU A 94 8.49 15.73 -8.84
N ASP A 95 9.50 15.55 -9.69
CA ASP A 95 9.35 15.83 -11.11
C ASP A 95 8.35 14.83 -11.69
N GLU A 96 7.19 15.33 -12.14
CA GLU A 96 6.15 14.50 -12.76
C GLU A 96 6.61 14.02 -14.15
N GLU A 97 7.43 12.97 -14.18
CA GLU A 97 7.50 12.11 -15.35
C GLU A 97 6.28 11.16 -15.33
N GLU A 98 5.24 11.60 -16.04
CA GLU A 98 4.12 10.81 -16.59
C GLU A 98 3.58 9.66 -15.73
N THR A 99 2.70 9.96 -14.77
CA THR A 99 1.64 9.00 -14.39
C THR A 99 0.31 9.72 -14.24
N GLY A 100 -0.50 9.64 -15.30
CA GLY A 100 -1.88 10.08 -15.28
C GLY A 100 -2.71 9.25 -14.32
N ALA A 101 -2.92 9.74 -13.09
CA ALA A 101 -4.10 9.46 -12.28
C ALA A 101 -4.16 10.47 -11.13
N ARG A 102 -4.88 11.57 -11.36
CA ARG A 102 -5.32 12.46 -10.29
C ARG A 102 -6.39 11.73 -9.46
N SER A 103 -5.96 10.93 -8.50
CA SER A 103 -6.82 10.36 -7.46
C SER A 103 -6.33 10.85 -6.10
N VAL A 104 -7.23 11.46 -5.34
CA VAL A 104 -7.02 11.82 -3.94
C VAL A 104 -6.57 10.56 -3.22
N TYR A 105 -5.33 10.56 -2.74
CA TYR A 105 -4.57 9.44 -2.19
C TYR A 105 -5.46 8.32 -1.63
N PRO A 106 -5.68 7.20 -2.34
CA PRO A 106 -6.01 5.98 -1.64
C PRO A 106 -4.87 5.75 -0.65
N LEU A 107 -5.20 5.46 0.61
CA LEU A 107 -4.23 4.88 1.54
C LEU A 107 -3.84 3.52 0.93
N VAL A 108 -2.87 3.54 0.02
CA VAL A 108 -2.35 2.33 -0.61
C VAL A 108 -1.58 1.61 0.47
N ASP A 109 -1.97 0.38 0.74
CA ASP A 109 -1.23 -0.49 1.63
C ASP A 109 0.21 -0.63 1.07
N PRO A 110 1.25 -0.24 1.83
CA PRO A 110 2.64 -0.39 1.39
C PRO A 110 3.00 -1.84 1.00
N GLU A 111 2.25 -2.81 1.51
CA GLU A 111 2.46 -4.24 1.27
C GLU A 111 1.64 -4.79 0.09
N MET A 112 0.83 -3.96 -0.60
CA MET A 112 -0.09 -4.43 -1.65
C MET A 112 0.62 -5.08 -2.84
N ASP A 113 1.82 -4.60 -3.18
CA ASP A 113 2.64 -5.14 -4.27
C ASP A 113 3.69 -6.16 -3.78
N LEU A 114 3.67 -6.50 -2.48
CA LEU A 114 4.53 -7.54 -1.93
C LEU A 114 3.85 -8.91 -2.01
N GLU A 115 4.69 -9.96 -2.11
CA GLU A 115 4.20 -11.33 -2.17
C GLU A 115 3.57 -11.75 -0.84
N ASN A 116 2.42 -12.42 -0.91
CA ASN A 116 1.76 -12.93 0.27
C ASN A 116 2.55 -14.11 0.87
N LEU A 117 3.21 -13.88 2.00
CA LEU A 117 4.00 -14.89 2.71
C LEU A 117 3.19 -16.15 3.07
N CYS A 118 1.89 -16.01 3.34
CA CYS A 118 1.01 -17.13 3.62
C CYS A 118 0.83 -18.01 2.38
N GLU A 119 0.65 -17.40 1.21
CA GLU A 119 0.54 -18.11 -0.07
C GLU A 119 1.86 -18.80 -0.42
N LEU A 120 3.00 -18.11 -0.24
CA LEU A 120 4.33 -18.68 -0.49
C LEU A 120 4.60 -19.88 0.42
N LYS A 121 4.24 -19.79 1.71
CA LYS A 121 4.33 -20.91 2.65
C LYS A 121 3.39 -22.05 2.25
N HIS A 122 2.17 -21.75 1.84
CA HIS A 122 1.21 -22.75 1.37
C HIS A 122 1.77 -23.51 0.17
N HIS A 123 2.28 -22.78 -0.82
CA HIS A 123 2.90 -23.30 -2.02
C HIS A 123 4.07 -24.25 -1.70
N MET A 124 5.01 -23.80 -0.85
CA MET A 124 6.15 -24.62 -0.43
C MET A 124 5.72 -25.91 0.28
N MET A 125 4.69 -25.85 1.11
CA MET A 125 4.19 -27.00 1.86
C MET A 125 3.49 -28.01 0.95
N THR A 126 2.64 -27.53 0.03
CA THR A 126 1.91 -28.36 -0.94
C THR A 126 2.85 -29.12 -1.87
N ARG A 127 4.05 -28.57 -2.13
CA ARG A 127 5.06 -29.19 -3.01
C ARG A 127 6.14 -29.98 -2.29
N SER A 128 6.08 -30.07 -0.95
CA SER A 128 7.12 -30.73 -0.18
C SER A 128 7.21 -32.23 -0.50
N SER A 129 8.42 -32.70 -0.82
CA SER A 129 8.75 -34.08 -1.20
C SER A 129 8.37 -35.15 -0.15
N ARG A 130 8.00 -34.73 1.07
CA ARG A 130 7.57 -35.63 2.17
C ARG A 130 6.20 -36.28 1.91
N ALA A 131 5.37 -35.74 1.03
CA ALA A 131 4.00 -36.21 0.78
C ALA A 131 3.88 -37.33 -0.28
N GLY A 132 4.98 -37.74 -0.93
CA GLY A 132 4.94 -38.56 -2.16
C GLY A 132 4.21 -39.91 -2.09
N PHE A 133 4.13 -40.56 -0.92
CA PHE A 133 3.40 -41.83 -0.79
C PHE A 133 1.87 -41.64 -0.83
N ILE A 134 1.36 -40.61 -0.15
CA ILE A 134 -0.09 -40.33 -0.04
C ILE A 134 -0.63 -39.79 -1.38
N GLU A 135 0.19 -39.04 -2.12
CA GLU A 135 -0.20 -38.44 -3.39
C GLU A 135 -0.43 -39.46 -4.51
N ARG A 136 0.23 -40.63 -4.45
CA ARG A 136 0.15 -41.65 -5.52
C ARG A 136 -1.26 -42.21 -5.69
N GLU A 137 -2.02 -42.30 -4.59
CA GLU A 137 -3.36 -42.89 -4.56
C GLU A 137 -4.46 -41.83 -4.44
N LEU A 138 -4.09 -40.55 -4.49
CA LEU A 138 -5.00 -39.45 -4.28
C LEU A 138 -5.94 -39.28 -5.49
N LYS A 139 -7.23 -39.48 -5.24
CA LYS A 139 -8.30 -39.21 -6.22
C LYS A 139 -8.88 -37.82 -5.97
N PRO A 140 -9.12 -37.02 -7.03
CA PRO A 140 -9.73 -35.71 -6.86
C PRO A 140 -11.18 -35.84 -6.37
N ASN A 141 -11.57 -34.96 -5.45
CA ASN A 141 -12.97 -34.76 -5.09
C ASN A 141 -13.77 -34.27 -6.31
N ALA A 142 -15.09 -34.43 -6.33
CA ALA A 142 -15.96 -34.03 -7.45
C ALA A 142 -15.73 -32.57 -7.89
N SER A 143 -15.60 -31.65 -6.93
CA SER A 143 -15.27 -30.24 -7.19
C SER A 143 -13.88 -30.06 -7.81
N ALA A 144 -12.86 -30.70 -7.24
CA ALA A 144 -11.49 -30.65 -7.75
C ALA A 144 -11.39 -31.23 -9.17
N ARG A 145 -12.13 -32.30 -9.47
CA ARG A 145 -12.18 -32.92 -10.79
C ARG A 145 -12.78 -31.97 -11.84
N LEU A 146 -13.91 -31.35 -11.53
CA LEU A 146 -14.55 -30.38 -12.42
C LEU A 146 -13.65 -29.17 -12.67
N TYR A 147 -12.95 -28.70 -11.63
CA TYR A 147 -12.06 -27.57 -11.76
C TYR A 147 -10.80 -27.91 -12.57
N LEU A 148 -10.18 -29.08 -12.34
CA LEU A 148 -9.08 -29.59 -13.18
C LEU A 148 -9.51 -29.73 -14.65
N GLU A 149 -10.71 -30.26 -14.91
CA GLU A 149 -11.23 -30.41 -16.26
C GLU A 149 -11.39 -29.06 -16.96
N LYS A 150 -11.91 -28.06 -16.24
CA LYS A 150 -11.98 -26.67 -16.72
C LYS A 150 -10.59 -26.13 -17.07
N ILE A 151 -9.59 -26.32 -16.21
CA ILE A 151 -8.21 -25.84 -16.44
C ILE A 151 -7.57 -26.50 -17.67
N ILE A 152 -7.82 -27.81 -17.86
CA ILE A 152 -7.27 -28.56 -19.00
C ILE A 152 -7.91 -28.12 -20.32
N GLN A 153 -9.18 -27.70 -20.31
CA GLN A 153 -9.89 -27.20 -21.49
C GLN A 153 -9.45 -25.78 -21.90
N LEU A 154 -8.81 -25.01 -21.01
CA LEU A 154 -8.35 -23.66 -21.31
C LEU A 154 -7.24 -23.64 -22.37
N PRO A 155 -7.17 -22.59 -23.22
CA PRO A 155 -6.17 -22.48 -24.28
C PRO A 155 -4.74 -22.58 -23.73
N PRO A 156 -3.78 -23.11 -24.52
CA PRO A 156 -2.38 -23.24 -24.12
C PRO A 156 -1.69 -21.93 -23.74
N THR A 157 -2.20 -20.79 -24.20
CA THR A 157 -1.68 -19.44 -23.91
C THR A 157 -2.14 -18.87 -22.57
N HIS A 158 -3.13 -19.49 -21.91
CA HIS A 158 -3.63 -19.01 -20.62
C HIS A 158 -2.53 -19.02 -19.55
N ALA A 159 -2.40 -17.95 -18.78
CA ALA A 159 -1.51 -17.89 -17.62
C ALA A 159 -2.10 -18.78 -16.51
N ILE A 160 -1.33 -19.74 -16.00
CA ILE A 160 -1.78 -20.67 -14.95
C ILE A 160 -1.43 -20.05 -13.61
N ASN A 161 -2.44 -19.80 -12.77
CA ASN A 161 -2.21 -19.20 -11.45
C ASN A 161 -1.47 -20.18 -10.52
N ILE A 162 -0.81 -19.67 -9.47
CA ILE A 162 -0.05 -20.48 -8.50
C ILE A 162 -0.93 -21.60 -7.91
N GLU A 163 -2.14 -21.27 -7.48
CA GLU A 163 -3.15 -22.22 -6.98
C GLU A 163 -3.50 -23.31 -8.00
N GLU A 164 -3.66 -22.94 -9.27
CA GLU A 164 -3.95 -23.90 -10.35
C GLU A 164 -2.75 -24.81 -10.62
N ARG A 165 -1.53 -24.27 -10.56
CA ARG A 165 -0.30 -25.05 -10.68
C ARG A 165 -0.19 -26.06 -9.54
N ASP A 166 -0.51 -25.65 -8.33
CA ASP A 166 -0.43 -26.50 -7.14
C ASP A 166 -1.50 -27.59 -7.14
N LEU A 167 -2.69 -27.28 -7.65
CA LEU A 167 -3.73 -28.28 -7.86
C LEU A 167 -3.30 -29.34 -8.88
N ILE A 168 -2.73 -28.92 -10.01
CA ILE A 168 -2.20 -29.82 -11.04
C ILE A 168 -1.07 -30.68 -10.46
N TRP A 169 -0.16 -30.08 -9.69
CA TRP A 169 0.95 -30.79 -9.03
C TRP A 169 0.44 -31.86 -8.05
N LYS A 170 -0.53 -31.51 -7.20
CA LYS A 170 -1.13 -32.40 -6.22
C LYS A 170 -1.78 -33.64 -6.86
N PHE A 171 -2.42 -33.48 -8.02
CA PHE A 171 -3.09 -34.58 -8.74
C PHE A 171 -2.28 -35.13 -9.93
N ARG A 172 -0.95 -34.95 -9.93
CA ARG A 172 -0.05 -35.35 -11.03
C ARG A 172 -0.19 -36.82 -11.48
N TYR A 173 -0.35 -37.75 -10.54
CA TYR A 173 -0.52 -39.17 -10.87
C TYR A 173 -1.86 -39.48 -11.54
N PHE A 174 -2.93 -38.80 -11.11
CA PHE A 174 -4.26 -38.91 -11.73
C PHE A 174 -4.26 -38.34 -13.16
N LEU A 175 -3.55 -37.24 -13.38
CA LEU A 175 -3.46 -36.57 -14.67
C LEU A 175 -2.62 -37.33 -15.70
N ARG A 176 -1.79 -38.30 -15.27
CA ARG A 176 -0.98 -39.14 -16.18
C ARG A 176 -1.81 -39.83 -17.27
N ASN A 177 -3.05 -40.19 -16.96
CA ASN A 177 -3.96 -40.85 -17.91
C ASN A 177 -4.50 -39.90 -18.99
N ASN A 178 -4.45 -38.57 -18.78
CA ASN A 178 -5.02 -37.58 -19.68
C ASN A 178 -3.94 -36.88 -20.51
N ARG A 179 -3.81 -37.26 -21.79
CA ARG A 179 -2.81 -36.67 -22.71
C ARG A 179 -2.95 -35.15 -22.89
N LYS A 180 -4.16 -34.59 -22.78
CA LYS A 180 -4.38 -33.14 -22.91
C LYS A 180 -3.85 -32.35 -21.71
N ALA A 181 -3.70 -33.00 -20.56
CA ALA A 181 -3.21 -32.37 -19.34
C ALA A 181 -1.69 -32.21 -19.32
N LEU A 182 -0.95 -32.93 -20.16
CA LEU A 182 0.52 -32.95 -20.16
C LEU A 182 1.13 -31.55 -20.30
N LEU A 183 0.63 -30.75 -21.24
CA LEU A 183 1.16 -29.41 -21.47
C LEU A 183 0.92 -28.49 -20.27
N LYS A 184 -0.25 -28.61 -19.63
CA LYS A 184 -0.59 -27.86 -18.41
C LYS A 184 0.27 -28.34 -17.23
N PHE A 185 0.53 -29.65 -17.13
CA PHE A 185 1.43 -30.22 -16.14
C PHE A 185 2.85 -29.67 -16.27
N VAL A 186 3.45 -29.71 -17.46
CA VAL A 186 4.81 -29.19 -17.72
C VAL A 186 4.93 -27.71 -17.35
N ARG A 187 3.90 -26.90 -17.64
CA ARG A 187 3.85 -25.48 -17.26
C ARG A 187 3.62 -25.26 -15.76
N SER A 188 3.07 -26.23 -15.04
CA SER A 188 2.82 -26.13 -13.61
C SER A 188 4.08 -26.36 -12.75
N VAL A 189 5.04 -27.13 -13.26
CA VAL A 189 6.31 -27.49 -12.58
C VAL A 189 7.22 -26.26 -12.44
N SER A 190 7.89 -26.11 -11.29
CA SER A 190 8.96 -25.11 -11.16
C SER A 190 10.30 -25.72 -11.55
N TRP A 191 10.85 -25.26 -12.67
CA TRP A 191 12.10 -25.76 -13.21
C TRP A 191 13.33 -25.27 -12.42
N ASP A 192 13.16 -24.28 -11.54
CA ASP A 192 14.22 -23.75 -10.68
C ASP A 192 14.64 -24.74 -9.58
N LYS A 193 13.75 -25.66 -9.20
CA LYS A 193 14.01 -26.67 -8.17
C LYS A 193 14.32 -28.02 -8.80
N ASN A 194 15.56 -28.47 -8.64
CA ASN A 194 16.05 -29.74 -9.19
C ASN A 194 15.20 -30.97 -8.78
N GLU A 195 14.67 -30.99 -7.55
CA GLU A 195 13.80 -32.07 -7.08
C GLU A 195 12.50 -32.14 -7.91
N GLU A 196 11.81 -31.01 -8.08
CA GLU A 196 10.54 -30.95 -8.84
C GLU A 196 10.77 -31.33 -10.31
N ALA A 197 11.85 -30.83 -10.91
CA ALA A 197 12.24 -31.16 -12.28
C ALA A 197 12.54 -32.66 -12.45
N ALA A 198 13.26 -33.27 -11.51
CA ALA A 198 13.55 -34.70 -11.54
C ALA A 198 12.27 -35.55 -11.45
N TYR A 199 11.33 -35.20 -10.56
CA TYR A 199 10.03 -35.90 -10.47
C TYR A 199 9.21 -35.75 -11.74
N ALA A 200 9.18 -34.56 -12.33
CA ALA A 200 8.46 -34.32 -13.58
C ALA A 200 9.02 -35.21 -14.71
N LEU A 201 10.34 -35.33 -14.81
CA LEU A 201 11.00 -36.20 -15.81
C LEU A 201 10.64 -37.69 -15.64
N VAL A 202 10.48 -38.17 -14.40
CA VAL A 202 10.05 -39.55 -14.14
C VAL A 202 8.59 -39.77 -14.57
N LEU A 203 7.73 -38.77 -14.38
CA LEU A 203 6.30 -38.85 -14.70
C LEU A 203 5.98 -38.71 -16.19
N VAL A 204 6.80 -37.95 -16.93
CA VAL A 204 6.64 -37.72 -18.37
C VAL A 204 7.13 -38.91 -19.21
N LYS A 205 7.94 -39.81 -18.62
CA LYS A 205 8.30 -41.11 -19.21
C LYS A 205 7.14 -42.10 -19.17
#